data_AF-A0A1Q8VMS3-F1
#
_entry.id   AF-A0A1Q8VMS3-F1
#
_cell.length_a   1.000
_cell.length_b   1.000
_cell.length_c   1.000
_cell.angle_alpha   90.00
_cell.angle_beta   90.00
_cell.angle_gamma   90.00
#
_symmetry.space_group_name_H-M   'P 1'
#
loop_
_entity.id
_entity.type
_entity.pdbx_description
1 polymer ?
#
loop_
_entity_poly.entity_id
_entity_poly.type
_entity_poly.pdbx_seq_one_letter_code
_entity_poly.pdbx_strand_id
1 'polypeptide(L)'
;MTTTTSLSASADRDQLTTLLDHTAQRSQQRCCFLLRVRPERLTEYIEVHQHVWQDMRDALSNAGWRRYSLFLRPEDGLVVGYFESDDTAAAMRAMEDEDVNTRWQTEMAQYFVQPSGGTPEILAQYFYLA
;
A
#
# COMPACT_ATOMS: atom_id res chain seq x y z
N MET A 1 -8.15 -8.26 40.82
CA MET A 1 -7.06 -7.33 40.45
C MET A 1 -6.52 -7.77 39.11
N THR A 2 -7.11 -7.29 38.01
CA THR A 2 -6.70 -7.63 36.64
C THR A 2 -7.04 -6.42 35.76
N THR A 3 -6.27 -5.35 35.90
CA THR A 3 -6.44 -4.14 35.08
C THR A 3 -5.11 -3.49 34.67
N THR A 4 -3.96 -3.91 35.24
CA THR A 4 -2.68 -3.21 35.04
C THR A 4 -1.99 -3.50 33.69
N THR A 5 -2.17 -4.69 33.10
CA THR A 5 -1.46 -5.08 31.86
C THR A 5 -1.95 -4.33 30.62
N SER A 6 -3.24 -3.97 30.56
CA SER A 6 -3.83 -3.35 29.36
C SER A 6 -3.42 -1.88 29.18
N LEU A 7 -3.16 -1.16 30.28
CA LEU A 7 -2.78 0.26 30.28
C LEU A 7 -1.32 0.47 29.84
N SER A 8 -0.42 -0.47 30.17
CA SER A 8 0.97 -0.44 29.71
C SER A 8 1.06 -0.66 28.20
N ALA A 9 0.34 -1.66 27.68
CA ALA A 9 0.35 -2.00 26.26
C ALA A 9 -0.34 -0.95 25.35
N SER A 10 -1.21 -0.10 25.90
CA SER A 10 -1.72 1.08 25.19
C SER A 10 -0.70 2.22 25.22
N ALA A 11 -0.08 2.51 26.38
CA ALA A 11 0.94 3.54 26.51
C ALA A 11 2.16 3.29 25.60
N ASP A 12 2.60 2.04 25.48
CA ASP A 12 3.69 1.64 24.57
C ASP A 12 3.33 1.87 23.10
N ARG A 13 2.04 1.72 22.74
CA ARG A 13 1.54 1.91 21.38
C ARG A 13 1.37 3.39 21.03
N ASP A 14 0.96 4.20 21.99
CA ASP A 14 0.87 5.65 21.84
C ASP A 14 2.28 6.24 21.67
N GLN A 15 3.26 5.74 22.43
CA GLN A 15 4.67 6.11 22.27
C GLN A 15 5.22 5.69 20.90
N LEU A 16 4.94 4.46 20.45
CA LEU A 16 5.34 3.99 19.12
C LEU A 16 4.73 4.87 18.01
N THR A 17 3.44 5.18 18.10
CA THR A 17 2.74 6.02 17.12
C THR A 17 3.37 7.41 17.06
N THR A 18 3.63 8.01 18.22
CA THR A 18 4.33 9.31 18.33
C THR A 18 5.70 9.25 17.66
N LEU A 19 6.48 8.18 17.87
CA LEU A 19 7.80 8.03 17.25
C LEU A 19 7.72 7.92 15.72
N LEU A 20 6.77 7.14 15.21
CA LEU A 20 6.54 6.97 13.77
C LEU A 20 6.04 8.27 13.12
N ASP A 21 5.29 9.11 13.85
CA ASP A 21 4.76 10.39 13.37
C ASP A 21 5.78 11.52 13.33
N HIS A 22 6.77 11.51 14.22
CA HIS A 22 7.71 12.61 14.37
C HIS A 22 9.16 12.28 13.97
N THR A 23 9.46 11.05 13.54
CA THR A 23 10.82 10.71 13.09
C THR A 23 11.24 11.55 11.88
N ALA A 24 12.46 12.09 11.93
CA ALA A 24 13.07 12.82 10.82
C ALA A 24 13.33 11.94 9.58
N GLN A 25 13.19 10.61 9.71
CA GLN A 25 13.34 9.65 8.63
C GLN A 25 12.05 9.44 7.83
N ARG A 26 10.91 10.07 8.18
CA ARG A 26 9.69 10.03 7.36
C ARG A 26 9.94 10.60 5.97
N SER A 27 9.10 10.22 5.01
CA SER A 27 9.17 10.71 3.64
C SER A 27 7.77 11.00 3.11
N GLN A 28 7.61 12.12 2.39
CA GLN A 28 6.43 12.39 1.55
C GLN A 28 6.64 11.89 0.11
N GLN A 29 7.84 11.40 -0.21
CA GLN A 29 8.25 11.01 -1.55
C GLN A 29 8.31 9.50 -1.76
N ARG A 30 8.14 8.71 -0.70
CA ARG A 30 8.21 7.24 -0.72
C ARG A 30 6.98 6.71 -0.01
N CYS A 31 6.28 5.80 -0.66
CA CYS A 31 5.10 5.17 -0.11
C CYS A 31 5.30 3.66 -0.12
N CYS A 32 5.17 3.05 1.06
CA CYS A 32 5.11 1.61 1.23
C CYS A 32 3.71 1.27 1.75
N PHE A 33 3.06 0.26 1.16
CA PHE A 33 1.70 -0.10 1.52
C PHE A 33 1.47 -1.61 1.48
N LEU A 34 0.47 -2.07 2.19
CA LEU A 34 0.04 -3.47 2.18
C LEU A 34 -1.30 -3.64 1.46
N LEU A 35 -1.45 -4.77 0.78
CA LEU A 35 -2.71 -5.29 0.26
C LEU A 35 -2.87 -6.76 0.68
N ARG A 36 -4.10 -7.27 0.65
CA ARG A 36 -4.44 -8.67 0.95
C ARG A 36 -5.15 -9.31 -0.22
N VAL A 37 -4.43 -10.14 -0.96
CA VAL A 37 -4.95 -10.94 -2.07
C VAL A 37 -5.41 -12.28 -1.53
N ARG A 38 -6.47 -12.83 -2.12
CA ARG A 38 -6.99 -14.16 -1.82
C ARG A 38 -5.95 -15.21 -2.21
N PRO A 39 -5.47 -16.07 -1.29
CA PRO A 39 -4.45 -17.06 -1.60
C PRO A 39 -4.82 -17.97 -2.78
N GLU A 40 -6.10 -18.34 -2.90
CA GLU A 40 -6.60 -19.20 -3.97
C GLU A 40 -6.67 -18.53 -5.35
N ARG A 41 -6.37 -17.23 -5.45
CA ARG A 41 -6.38 -16.44 -6.69
C ARG A 41 -5.02 -15.85 -7.05
N LEU A 42 -3.96 -16.17 -6.31
CA LEU A 42 -2.64 -15.53 -6.48
C LEU A 42 -2.07 -15.69 -7.89
N THR A 43 -2.22 -16.87 -8.50
CA THR A 43 -1.72 -17.12 -9.86
C THR A 43 -2.34 -16.14 -10.86
N GLU A 44 -3.68 -16.05 -10.89
CA GLU A 44 -4.41 -15.16 -11.80
C GLU A 44 -4.08 -13.68 -11.52
N TYR A 45 -4.00 -13.29 -10.24
CA TYR A 45 -3.62 -11.93 -9.85
C TYR A 45 -2.24 -11.54 -10.41
N ILE A 46 -1.25 -12.42 -10.30
CA ILE A 46 0.10 -12.18 -10.83
C ILE A 46 0.07 -12.09 -12.36
N GLU A 47 -0.62 -13.01 -13.04
CA GLU A 47 -0.72 -13.03 -14.50
C GLU A 47 -1.30 -11.74 -15.07
N VAL A 48 -2.35 -11.20 -14.44
CA VAL A 48 -2.93 -9.91 -14.84
C VAL A 48 -1.91 -8.78 -14.63
N HIS A 49 -1.12 -8.80 -13.56
CA HIS A 49 -0.06 -7.81 -13.33
C HIS A 49 1.16 -7.97 -14.25
N GLN A 50 1.36 -9.11 -14.90
CA GLN A 50 2.34 -9.23 -15.99
C GLN A 50 1.89 -8.51 -17.26
N HIS A 51 0.60 -8.21 -17.38
CA HIS A 51 -0.04 -7.64 -18.56
C HIS A 51 -0.87 -6.39 -18.22
N VAL A 52 -0.41 -5.58 -17.25
CA VAL A 52 -1.06 -4.30 -16.90
C VAL A 52 -1.26 -3.48 -18.17
N TRP A 53 -2.49 -2.98 -18.33
CA TRP A 53 -2.88 -2.21 -19.51
C TRP A 53 -1.98 -0.99 -19.72
N GLN A 54 -1.70 -0.66 -20.97
CA GLN A 54 -0.79 0.44 -21.29
C GLN A 54 -1.33 1.79 -20.78
N ASP A 55 -2.63 2.04 -20.90
CA ASP A 55 -3.29 3.25 -20.40
C ASP A 55 -3.16 3.41 -18.88
N MET A 56 -3.25 2.32 -18.12
CA MET A 56 -2.99 2.33 -16.68
C MET A 56 -1.52 2.70 -16.36
N ARG A 57 -0.57 2.13 -17.10
CA ARG A 57 0.87 2.44 -16.91
C ARG A 57 1.16 3.91 -17.21
N ASP A 58 0.54 4.45 -18.25
CA ASP A 58 0.67 5.84 -18.65
C ASP A 58 0.04 6.76 -17.59
N ALA A 59 -1.15 6.44 -17.08
CA ALA A 59 -1.80 7.18 -16.00
C ALA A 59 -0.94 7.22 -14.73
N LEU A 60 -0.40 6.08 -14.28
CA LEU A 60 0.54 6.02 -13.15
C LEU A 60 1.76 6.92 -13.37
N SER A 61 2.37 6.84 -14.55
CA SER A 61 3.55 7.62 -14.91
C SER A 61 3.24 9.13 -14.93
N ASN A 62 2.11 9.53 -15.49
CA ASN A 62 1.64 10.91 -15.55
C ASN A 62 1.29 11.47 -14.17
N ALA A 63 0.76 10.64 -13.27
CA ALA A 63 0.52 10.97 -11.87
C ALA A 63 1.81 11.06 -11.04
N GLY A 64 2.98 10.80 -11.65
CA GLY A 64 4.29 10.93 -11.02
C GLY A 64 4.78 9.68 -10.28
N TRP A 65 4.10 8.54 -10.43
CA TRP A 65 4.55 7.28 -9.85
C TRP A 65 5.83 6.82 -10.57
N ARG A 66 6.86 6.51 -9.78
CA ARG A 66 8.14 5.99 -10.27
C ARG A 66 8.66 4.91 -9.32
N ARG A 67 9.53 4.03 -9.83
CA ARG A 67 10.09 2.90 -9.06
C ARG A 67 8.99 2.05 -8.39
N TYR A 68 7.82 1.95 -9.03
CA TYR A 68 6.68 1.21 -8.51
C TYR A 68 6.94 -0.30 -8.62
N SER A 69 6.87 -0.99 -7.49
CA SER A 69 7.06 -2.44 -7.38
C SER A 69 6.04 -3.05 -6.43
N LEU A 70 5.65 -4.29 -6.72
CA LEU A 70 4.80 -5.12 -5.88
C LEU A 70 5.57 -6.40 -5.53
N PHE A 71 5.55 -6.78 -4.26
CA PHE A 71 6.17 -7.98 -3.72
C PHE A 71 5.10 -8.84 -3.05
N LEU A 72 5.17 -10.15 -3.20
CA LEU A 72 4.17 -11.08 -2.66
C LEU A 72 4.80 -12.00 -1.64
N ARG A 73 4.11 -12.21 -0.52
CA ARG A 73 4.30 -13.34 0.39
C ARG A 73 3.25 -14.42 0.07
N PRO A 74 3.61 -15.54 -0.58
CA PRO A 74 2.64 -16.49 -1.10
C PRO A 74 1.80 -17.19 -0.03
N GLU A 75 2.33 -17.34 1.19
CA GLU A 75 1.72 -18.15 2.24
C GLU A 75 0.38 -17.58 2.74
N ASP A 76 0.25 -16.25 2.75
CA ASP A 76 -0.92 -15.55 3.28
C ASP A 76 -1.47 -14.47 2.34
N GLY A 77 -0.97 -14.41 1.10
CA GLY A 77 -1.43 -13.44 0.10
C GLY A 77 -1.14 -11.98 0.46
N LEU A 78 -0.20 -11.73 1.38
CA LEU A 78 0.24 -10.36 1.67
C LEU A 78 1.02 -9.81 0.49
N VAL A 79 0.55 -8.70 -0.06
CA VAL A 79 1.30 -7.92 -1.05
C VAL A 79 1.87 -6.68 -0.39
N VAL A 80 3.15 -6.44 -0.59
CA VAL A 80 3.84 -5.18 -0.25
C VAL A 80 4.00 -4.39 -1.53
N GLY A 81 3.41 -3.19 -1.59
CA GLY A 81 3.65 -2.24 -2.66
C GLY A 81 4.59 -1.13 -2.22
N TYR A 82 5.46 -0.71 -3.13
CA TYR A 82 6.34 0.44 -2.93
C TYR A 82 6.37 1.29 -4.19
N PHE A 83 6.21 2.61 -4.05
CA PHE A 83 6.48 3.55 -5.12
C PHE A 83 7.07 4.85 -4.57
N GLU A 84 7.61 5.65 -5.48
CA GLU A 84 8.07 7.00 -5.19
C GLU A 84 7.33 8.02 -6.04
N SER A 85 7.25 9.24 -5.53
CA SER A 85 6.73 10.42 -6.22
C SER A 85 7.34 11.68 -5.57
N ASP A 86 7.11 12.84 -6.16
CA ASP A 86 7.48 14.11 -5.51
C ASP A 86 6.57 14.44 -4.34
N ASP A 87 5.32 13.98 -4.41
CA ASP A 87 4.33 13.96 -3.33
C ASP A 87 3.44 12.71 -3.54
N THR A 88 3.58 11.72 -2.67
CA THR A 88 2.85 10.45 -2.79
C THR A 88 1.35 10.61 -2.54
N ALA A 89 0.94 11.52 -1.66
CA ALA A 89 -0.46 11.78 -1.38
C ALA A 89 -1.14 12.52 -2.55
N ALA A 90 -0.44 13.46 -3.19
CA ALA A 90 -0.92 14.08 -4.43
C ALA A 90 -1.01 13.06 -5.58
N ALA A 91 0.00 12.20 -5.75
CA ALA A 91 0.03 11.19 -6.80
C ALA A 91 -1.06 10.11 -6.64
N MET A 92 -1.40 9.74 -5.40
CA MET A 92 -2.52 8.83 -5.15
C MET A 92 -3.87 9.48 -5.48
N ARG A 93 -4.09 10.73 -5.06
CA ARG A 93 -5.32 11.47 -5.40
C ARG A 93 -5.48 11.67 -6.91
N ALA A 94 -4.40 11.98 -7.62
CA ALA A 94 -4.43 12.10 -9.08
C ALA A 94 -4.91 10.80 -9.75
N MET A 95 -4.50 9.63 -9.23
CA MET A 95 -4.98 8.33 -9.74
C MET A 95 -6.45 8.05 -9.39
N GLU A 96 -6.97 8.56 -8.28
CA GLU A 96 -8.40 8.42 -7.93
C GLU A 96 -9.31 9.09 -8.97
N ASP A 97 -8.82 10.15 -9.63
CA ASP A 97 -9.56 10.90 -10.64
C ASP A 97 -9.50 10.27 -12.06
N GLU A 98 -8.70 9.22 -12.26
CA GLU A 98 -8.49 8.59 -13.57
C GLU A 98 -9.54 7.48 -13.86
N ASP A 99 -10.24 7.58 -14.99
CA ASP A 99 -11.24 6.59 -15.43
C ASP A 99 -10.64 5.17 -15.57
N VAL A 100 -9.40 5.08 -16.06
CA VAL A 100 -8.68 3.81 -16.20
C VAL A 100 -8.42 3.16 -14.83
N ASN A 101 -8.19 3.95 -13.78
CA ASN A 101 -8.02 3.44 -12.42
C ASN A 101 -9.32 2.85 -11.90
N THR A 102 -10.45 3.54 -12.07
CA THR A 102 -11.76 3.00 -11.68
C THR A 102 -12.05 1.65 -12.35
N ARG A 103 -11.77 1.53 -13.65
CA ARG A 103 -11.93 0.27 -14.39
C ARG A 103 -11.02 -0.83 -13.86
N TRP A 104 -9.73 -0.52 -13.67
CA TRP A 104 -8.76 -1.49 -13.17
C TRP A 104 -9.13 -1.98 -11.77
N GLN A 105 -9.50 -1.08 -10.86
CA GLN A 105 -9.91 -1.44 -9.49
C GLN A 105 -11.16 -2.33 -9.51
N THR A 106 -12.10 -2.08 -10.41
CA THR A 106 -13.30 -2.92 -10.59
C THR A 106 -12.92 -4.35 -10.99
N GLU A 107 -12.02 -4.51 -11.96
CA GLU A 107 -11.50 -5.83 -12.38
C GLU A 107 -10.73 -6.52 -11.24
N MET A 108 -9.90 -5.76 -10.52
CA MET A 108 -9.04 -6.28 -9.46
C MET A 108 -9.80 -6.70 -8.20
N ALA A 109 -10.97 -6.13 -7.95
CA ALA A 109 -11.76 -6.35 -6.73
C ALA A 109 -11.99 -7.84 -6.40
N GLN A 110 -12.12 -8.69 -7.42
CA GLN A 110 -12.35 -10.13 -7.25
C GLN A 110 -11.16 -10.89 -6.62
N TYR A 111 -9.95 -10.35 -6.75
CA TYR A 111 -8.72 -10.96 -6.25
C TYR A 111 -8.46 -10.62 -4.78
N PHE A 112 -9.05 -9.56 -4.25
CA PHE A 112 -8.77 -9.11 -2.90
C PHE A 112 -9.66 -9.77 -1.83
N VAL A 113 -9.08 -9.94 -0.63
CA VAL A 113 -9.83 -10.36 0.56
C VAL A 113 -10.82 -9.27 0.92
N GLN A 114 -12.11 -9.58 0.98
CA GLN A 114 -13.15 -8.60 1.30
C GLN A 114 -13.20 -8.32 2.81
N PRO A 115 -13.55 -7.09 3.23
CA PRO A 115 -13.98 -5.96 2.40
C PRO A 115 -12.84 -5.02 1.97
N SER A 116 -11.66 -5.12 2.58
CA SER A 116 -10.63 -4.06 2.51
C SER A 116 -9.29 -4.50 1.95
N GLY A 117 -9.16 -5.73 1.46
CA GLY A 117 -7.87 -6.27 0.98
C GLY A 117 -7.30 -5.52 -0.22
N GLY A 118 -8.15 -4.83 -0.99
CA GLY A 118 -7.74 -3.96 -2.09
C GLY A 118 -7.50 -2.51 -1.67
N THR A 119 -7.82 -2.14 -0.43
CA THR A 119 -7.56 -0.82 0.12
C THR A 119 -6.13 -0.76 0.66
N PRO A 120 -5.26 0.13 0.16
CA PRO A 120 -3.88 0.22 0.63
C PRO A 120 -3.78 0.58 2.11
N GLU A 121 -3.11 -0.26 2.90
CA GLU A 121 -2.68 0.08 4.26
C GLU A 121 -1.29 0.73 4.19
N ILE A 122 -1.23 2.06 4.36
CA ILE A 122 0.04 2.80 4.26
C ILE A 122 0.91 2.58 5.50
N LEU A 123 2.19 2.25 5.28
CA LEU A 123 3.18 2.03 6.33
C LEU A 123 4.04 3.27 6.57
N ALA A 124 4.34 3.56 7.84
CA ALA A 124 5.22 4.65 8.21
C ALA A 124 6.71 4.28 7.98
N GLN A 125 7.41 5.09 7.18
CA GLN A 125 8.86 4.99 7.04
C GLN A 125 9.55 5.50 8.32
N TYR A 126 10.31 4.63 8.99
CA TYR A 126 11.07 5.01 10.20
C TYR A 126 12.59 5.06 10.02
N PHE A 127 13.10 4.56 8.89
CA PHE A 127 14.53 4.53 8.55
C PHE A 127 14.70 4.61 7.03
N TYR A 128 15.76 5.30 6.58
CA TYR A 128 16.19 5.30 5.19
C TYR A 128 17.71 5.53 5.11
N LEU A 129 18.34 4.84 4.16
CA LEU A 129 19.72 5.06 3.76
C LEU A 129 19.72 5.32 2.24
N ALA A 130 20.35 6.42 1.84
CA ALA A 130 20.45 6.85 0.45
C ALA A 130 21.49 6.05 -0.34
#